data_AF-A0A535WZB6-F1
#
_entry.id   AF-A0A535WZB6-F1
#
_cell.length_a   1.000
_cell.length_b   1.000
_cell.length_c   1.000
_cell.angle_alpha   90.00
_cell.angle_beta   90.00
_cell.angle_gamma   90.00
#
_symmetry.space_group_name_H-M   'P 1'
#
loop_
_entity.id
_entity.type
_entity.pdbx_description
1 polymer ?
#
loop_
_entity_poly.entity_id
_entity_poly.type
_entity_poly.pdbx_seq_one_letter_code
_entity_poly.pdbx_strand_id
1 'polypeptide(L)'
;MRLLSSPRGWGAPVLLQLGLLLLLLLVPQVIQLSYLLDVFIVTALYVGLALSYDLIVGHVGSLSLAQPAFYGIGAYAVALLSTRAGWPAMACLVAAAIIAGLFALPVGIPSFRLSQYSFAIGTLG
;
A
#
# COMPACT_ATOMS: atom_id res chain seq x y z
N MET A 1 8.27 -6.90 43.46
CA MET A 1 8.29 -7.88 42.36
C MET A 1 8.81 -7.20 41.10
N ARG A 2 10.11 -7.36 40.83
CA ARG A 2 10.79 -7.00 39.58
C ARG A 2 10.59 -8.17 38.61
N LEU A 3 10.02 -7.96 37.43
CA LEU A 3 10.22 -8.87 36.30
C LEU A 3 10.21 -8.10 34.96
N LEU A 4 11.37 -8.17 34.30
CA LEU A 4 11.63 -8.03 32.86
C LEU A 4 11.82 -6.61 32.28
N SER A 5 13.04 -6.13 32.51
CA SER A 5 13.87 -5.51 31.48
C SER A 5 13.96 -6.38 30.22
N SER A 6 13.34 -5.94 29.14
CA SER A 6 13.86 -6.14 27.79
C SER A 6 14.23 -4.74 27.29
N PRO A 7 15.51 -4.42 27.09
CA PRO A 7 15.86 -3.28 26.29
C PRO A 7 15.41 -3.64 24.88
N ARG A 8 14.19 -3.24 24.49
CA ARG A 8 13.81 -3.14 23.08
C ARG A 8 14.78 -2.12 22.49
N GLY A 9 15.97 -2.55 22.11
CA GLY A 9 16.91 -1.76 21.35
C GLY A 9 16.19 -1.40 20.07
N TRP A 10 15.87 -0.12 19.92
CA TRP A 10 15.05 0.40 18.83
C TRP A 10 15.65 0.08 17.45
N GLY A 11 16.91 -0.36 17.37
CA GLY A 11 17.58 -0.79 16.12
C GLY A 11 17.44 -2.27 15.75
N ALA A 12 17.20 -3.18 16.70
CA ALA A 12 17.13 -4.62 16.41
C ALA A 12 15.92 -5.02 15.52
N PRO A 13 14.69 -4.49 15.71
CA PRO A 13 13.59 -4.80 14.80
C PRO A 13 13.76 -4.09 13.45
N VAL A 14 14.38 -2.91 13.41
CA VAL A 14 14.60 -2.13 12.17
C VAL A 14 15.61 -2.83 11.25
N LEU A 15 16.70 -3.36 11.80
CA LEU A 15 17.68 -4.13 11.01
C LEU A 15 17.07 -5.44 10.48
N LEU A 16 16.18 -6.06 11.27
CA LEU A 16 15.47 -7.28 10.88
C LEU A 16 14.40 -6.99 9.81
N GLN A 17 13.70 -5.86 9.91
CA GLN A 17 12.78 -5.34 8.90
C GLN A 17 13.49 -4.97 7.60
N LEU A 18 14.64 -4.30 7.68
CA LEU A 18 15.48 -3.97 6.52
C LEU A 18 16.04 -5.23 5.85
N GLY A 19 16.49 -6.21 6.65
CA GLY A 19 16.93 -7.52 6.16
C GLY A 19 15.81 -8.29 5.46
N LEU A 20 14.59 -8.24 6.01
CA LEU A 20 13.41 -8.84 5.38
C LEU A 20 13.03 -8.13 4.07
N LEU A 21 13.08 -6.80 4.04
CA LEU A 21 12.82 -6.00 2.83
C LEU A 21 13.85 -6.31 1.73
N LEU A 22 15.13 -6.45 2.11
CA LEU A 22 16.23 -6.79 1.21
C LEU A 22 16.10 -8.22 0.67
N LEU A 23 15.72 -9.17 1.52
CA LEU A 23 15.41 -10.55 1.12
C LEU A 23 14.24 -10.56 0.13
N LEU A 24 13.17 -9.83 0.42
CA LEU A 24 11.99 -9.70 -0.44
C LEU A 24 12.41 -9.17 -1.83
N LEU A 25 13.29 -8.17 -1.90
CA LEU A 25 13.76 -7.58 -3.16
C LEU A 25 14.62 -8.53 -4.01
N LEU A 26 15.36 -9.44 -3.38
CA LEU A 26 16.28 -10.39 -4.04
C LEU A 26 15.61 -11.69 -4.51
N VAL A 27 14.53 -12.13 -3.85
CA VAL A 27 13.77 -13.34 -4.23
C VAL A 27 13.27 -13.34 -5.69
N PRO A 28 12.69 -12.27 -6.25
CA PRO A 28 12.18 -12.29 -7.63
C PRO A 28 13.28 -12.39 -8.69
N GLN A 29 14.54 -12.09 -8.36
CA GLN A 29 15.64 -12.15 -9.34
C GLN A 29 16.15 -13.58 -9.59
N VAL A 30 15.84 -14.53 -8.71
CA VAL A 30 16.36 -15.90 -8.76
C VAL A 30 15.33 -16.90 -9.32
N ILE A 31 14.03 -16.57 -9.30
CA ILE A 31 12.96 -17.52 -9.61
C ILE A 31 12.15 -17.03 -10.82
N GLN A 32 12.45 -17.57 -12.01
CA GLN A 32 11.80 -17.24 -13.29
C GLN A 32 10.43 -17.91 -13.50
N LEU A 33 9.73 -18.31 -12.42
CA LEU A 33 8.38 -18.88 -12.54
C LEU A 33 7.35 -17.75 -12.54
N SER A 34 6.75 -17.45 -13.70
CA SER A 34 5.75 -16.37 -13.84
C SER A 34 4.65 -16.40 -12.76
N TYR A 35 4.27 -17.60 -12.32
CA TYR A 35 3.31 -17.79 -11.23
C TYR A 35 3.78 -17.23 -9.88
N LEU A 36 5.03 -17.49 -9.48
CA LEU A 36 5.57 -16.95 -8.23
C LEU A 36 5.78 -15.44 -8.30
N LEU A 37 6.09 -14.93 -9.49
CA LEU A 37 6.22 -13.50 -9.74
C LEU A 37 4.87 -12.78 -9.57
N ASP A 38 3.78 -13.31 -10.12
CA ASP A 38 2.43 -12.77 -9.92
C ASP A 38 2.00 -12.82 -8.45
N VAL A 39 2.20 -13.95 -7.76
CA VAL A 39 1.90 -14.07 -6.33
C VAL A 39 2.69 -13.04 -5.51
N PHE A 40 3.96 -12.85 -5.84
CA PHE A 40 4.81 -11.87 -5.17
C PHE A 40 4.35 -10.44 -5.43
N ILE A 41 3.99 -10.10 -6.67
CA ILE A 41 3.45 -8.77 -7.02
C ILE A 41 2.18 -8.51 -6.23
N VAL A 42 1.22 -9.44 -6.23
CA VAL A 42 -0.05 -9.31 -5.49
C VAL A 42 0.20 -9.19 -3.99
N THR A 43 1.14 -9.96 -3.46
CA THR A 43 1.52 -9.88 -2.04
C THR A 43 2.13 -8.53 -1.69
N ALA A 44 3.10 -8.03 -2.47
CA ALA A 44 3.72 -6.72 -2.26
C ALA A 44 2.69 -5.58 -2.33
N LEU A 45 1.74 -5.71 -3.24
CA LEU A 45 0.57 -4.85 -3.39
C LEU A 45 -0.26 -4.82 -2.09
N TYR A 46 -0.69 -5.98 -1.57
CA TYR A 46 -1.43 -6.07 -0.31
C TYR A 46 -0.63 -5.60 0.91
N VAL A 47 0.69 -5.84 0.95
CA VAL A 47 1.56 -5.34 2.03
C VAL A 47 1.56 -3.81 2.04
N GLY A 48 1.68 -3.16 0.87
CA GLY A 48 1.59 -1.70 0.77
C GLY A 48 0.24 -1.16 1.23
N LEU A 49 -0.85 -1.84 0.86
CA LEU A 49 -2.21 -1.50 1.31
C LEU A 49 -2.35 -1.65 2.83
N ALA A 50 -1.86 -2.76 3.40
CA ALA A 50 -1.90 -3.04 4.83
C ALA A 50 -1.10 -2.01 5.64
N LEU A 51 0.10 -1.65 5.18
CA LEU A 51 0.91 -0.59 5.82
C LEU A 51 0.20 0.76 5.79
N SER A 52 -0.41 1.09 4.65
CA SER A 52 -1.19 2.34 4.52
C SER A 52 -2.40 2.34 5.46
N TYR A 53 -3.08 1.20 5.61
CA TYR A 53 -4.18 1.02 6.56
C TYR A 53 -3.71 1.11 8.01
N ASP A 54 -2.57 0.50 8.36
CA ASP A 54 -2.00 0.55 9.70
C ASP A 54 -1.64 1.98 10.12
N LEU A 55 -1.14 2.80 9.18
CA LEU A 55 -0.91 4.23 9.43
C LEU A 55 -2.20 4.97 9.77
N ILE A 56 -3.28 4.74 9.01
CA ILE A 56 -4.55 5.46 9.21
C ILE A 56 -5.25 4.96 10.47
N VAL A 57 -5.41 3.65 10.64
CA VAL A 57 -6.09 3.06 11.79
C VAL A 57 -5.27 3.25 13.07
N GLY A 58 -3.96 3.06 13.00
CA GLY A 58 -3.05 3.16 14.15
C GLY A 58 -2.78 4.58 14.63
N HIS A 59 -2.75 5.58 13.74
CA HIS A 59 -2.42 6.97 14.12
C HIS A 59 -3.59 7.95 14.06
N VAL A 60 -4.59 7.73 13.20
CA VAL A 60 -5.75 8.63 13.04
C VAL A 60 -6.98 8.07 13.77
N GLY A 61 -7.08 6.75 13.95
CA GLY A 61 -8.18 6.12 14.70
C GLY A 61 -9.50 6.00 13.93
N SER A 62 -9.52 6.39 12.64
CA SER A 62 -10.67 6.23 11.74
C SER A 62 -10.44 5.13 10.72
N LEU A 63 -11.47 4.33 10.46
CA LEU A 63 -11.47 3.34 9.38
C LEU A 63 -12.04 3.98 8.10
N SER A 64 -11.22 4.09 7.04
CA SER A 64 -11.70 4.48 5.71
C SER A 64 -11.91 3.23 4.85
N LEU A 65 -13.13 3.03 4.33
CA LEU A 65 -13.43 1.91 3.42
C LEU A 65 -13.26 2.26 1.94
N ALA A 66 -12.98 3.53 1.62
CA ALA A 66 -12.74 3.98 0.25
C ALA A 66 -11.32 3.69 -0.25
N GLN A 67 -10.38 3.39 0.66
CA GLN A 67 -8.97 3.14 0.35
C GLN A 67 -8.73 2.01 -0.67
N PRO A 68 -9.44 0.86 -0.64
CA PRO A 68 -9.32 -0.18 -1.66
C PRO A 68 -9.81 0.26 -3.04
N ALA A 69 -10.76 1.21 -3.12
CA ALA A 69 -11.28 1.72 -4.38
C ALA A 69 -10.21 2.55 -5.12
N PHE A 70 -9.53 3.47 -4.44
CA PHE A 70 -8.43 4.24 -5.04
C PHE A 70 -7.24 3.37 -5.41
N TYR A 71 -6.95 2.40 -4.55
CA TYR A 71 -5.92 1.40 -4.81
C TYR A 71 -6.22 0.57 -6.08
N GLY A 72 -7.47 0.15 -6.26
CA GLY A 72 -7.92 -0.55 -7.46
C GLY A 72 -7.80 0.30 -8.72
N ILE A 73 -8.14 1.60 -8.66
CA ILE A 73 -7.97 2.54 -9.79
C ILE A 73 -6.51 2.61 -10.23
N GLY A 74 -5.58 2.75 -9.29
CA GLY A 74 -4.14 2.78 -9.57
C GLY A 74 -3.63 1.47 -10.16
N ALA A 75 -3.95 0.33 -9.54
CA ALA A 75 -3.53 -0.98 -10.01
C ALA A 75 -4.07 -1.30 -11.41
N TYR A 76 -5.34 -0.97 -11.67
CA TYR A 76 -5.95 -1.13 -12.99
C TYR A 76 -5.30 -0.22 -14.04
N ALA A 77 -4.99 1.04 -13.70
CA ALA A 77 -4.28 1.94 -14.60
C ALA A 77 -2.87 1.40 -14.96
N VAL A 78 -2.11 0.89 -13.99
CA VAL A 78 -0.81 0.23 -14.25
C VAL A 78 -1.00 -0.99 -15.15
N ALA A 79 -1.96 -1.86 -14.85
CA ALA A 79 -2.22 -3.07 -15.63
C ALA A 79 -2.60 -2.72 -17.08
N LEU A 80 -3.42 -1.70 -17.29
CA LEU A 80 -3.85 -1.25 -18.62
C LEU A 80 -2.68 -0.64 -19.41
N LEU A 81 -1.89 0.24 -18.79
CA LEU A 81 -0.72 0.86 -19.41
C LEU A 81 0.37 -0.17 -19.73
N SER A 82 0.60 -1.12 -18.83
CA SER A 82 1.60 -2.18 -19.01
C SER A 82 1.19 -3.18 -20.10
N THR A 83 -0.10 -3.51 -20.22
CA THR A 83 -0.58 -4.50 -21.20
C THR A 83 -0.86 -3.92 -22.58
N ARG A 84 -1.35 -2.67 -22.66
CA ARG A 84 -1.74 -2.06 -23.95
C ARG A 84 -0.73 -1.07 -24.52
N ALA A 85 -0.02 -0.33 -23.68
CA ALA A 85 0.92 0.70 -24.14
C ALA A 85 2.37 0.19 -24.22
N GLY A 86 2.67 -0.95 -23.57
CA GLY A 86 4.03 -1.51 -23.55
C GLY A 86 5.07 -0.57 -22.90
N TRP A 87 4.61 0.38 -22.09
CA TRP A 87 5.46 1.36 -21.44
C TRP A 87 6.35 0.71 -20.38
N PRO A 88 7.55 1.26 -20.12
CA PRO A 88 8.41 0.76 -19.05
C PRO A 88 7.67 0.84 -17.71
N ALA A 89 7.84 -0.17 -16.86
CA ALA A 89 7.09 -0.32 -15.61
C ALA A 89 7.10 0.94 -14.71
N MET A 90 8.23 1.65 -14.66
CA MET A 90 8.35 2.92 -13.92
C MET A 90 7.47 4.04 -14.50
N ALA A 91 7.36 4.15 -15.82
CA ALA A 91 6.50 5.15 -16.45
C ALA A 91 5.01 4.81 -16.25
N CYS A 92 4.66 3.52 -16.30
CA CYS A 92 3.31 3.05 -15.97
C CYS A 92 2.93 3.41 -14.53
N LEU A 93 3.84 3.21 -13.58
CA LEU A 93 3.63 3.56 -12.16
C LEU A 93 3.39 5.05 -11.96
N VAL A 94 4.23 5.91 -12.56
CA VAL A 94 4.07 7.37 -12.43
C VAL A 94 2.77 7.85 -13.07
N ALA A 95 2.46 7.36 -14.28
CA ALA A 95 1.22 7.71 -14.95
C ALA A 95 -0.02 7.23 -14.17
N ALA A 96 0.01 6.01 -13.64
CA ALA A 96 -1.07 5.47 -12.82
C ALA A 96 -1.23 6.23 -11.49
N ALA A 97 -0.13 6.65 -10.86
CA ALA A 97 -0.17 7.49 -9.66
C ALA A 97 -0.84 8.85 -9.94
N ILE A 98 -0.53 9.47 -11.10
CA ILE A 98 -1.16 10.73 -11.53
C ILE A 98 -2.66 10.51 -11.77
N ILE A 99 -3.04 9.44 -12.48
CA ILE A 99 -4.44 9.11 -12.77
C ILE A 99 -5.20 8.86 -11.46
N ALA A 100 -4.68 7.99 -10.59
CA ALA A 100 -5.27 7.69 -9.30
C ALA A 100 -5.41 8.95 -8.43
N GLY A 101 -4.40 9.81 -8.42
CA GLY A 101 -4.44 11.12 -7.75
C GLY A 101 -5.53 12.03 -8.31
N LEU A 102 -5.69 12.08 -9.63
CA LEU A 102 -6.74 12.87 -10.27
C LEU A 102 -8.15 12.42 -9.85
N PHE A 103 -8.38 11.11 -9.74
CA PHE A 103 -9.64 10.55 -9.24
C PHE A 103 -9.81 10.71 -7.73
N ALA A 104 -8.71 10.70 -6.97
CA ALA A 104 -8.74 10.89 -5.53
C ALA A 104 -9.02 12.35 -5.13
N LEU A 105 -8.59 13.35 -5.90
CA LEU A 105 -8.82 14.77 -5.61
C LEU A 105 -10.30 15.14 -5.36
N PRO A 106 -11.25 14.85 -6.26
CA PRO A 106 -12.65 15.22 -6.06
C PRO A 106 -13.30 14.52 -4.87
N VAL A 107 -12.80 13.34 -4.48
CA VAL A 107 -13.30 12.56 -3.33
C VAL A 107 -12.58 12.94 -2.02
N GLY A 108 -11.33 13.37 -2.10
CA GLY A 108 -10.53 13.83 -0.96
C GLY A 108 -11.01 15.18 -0.42
N ILE A 109 -11.47 16.09 -1.28
CA ILE A 109 -12.00 17.40 -0.87
C ILE A 109 -13.18 17.29 0.11
N PRO A 110 -14.24 16.49 -0.15
CA PRO A 110 -15.30 16.30 0.84
C PRO A 110 -14.81 15.52 2.05
N SER A 111 -13.84 14.61 1.90
CA SER A 111 -13.26 13.84 3.01
C SER A 111 -12.70 14.73 4.12
N PHE A 112 -12.04 15.85 3.78
CA PHE A 112 -11.52 16.81 4.76
C PHE A 112 -12.61 17.61 5.50
N ARG A 113 -13.87 17.54 5.06
CA ARG A 113 -15.00 18.27 5.67
C ARG A 113 -15.85 17.42 6.62
N LEU A 114 -15.58 16.11 6.76
CA LEU A 114 -16.37 15.21 7.59
C LEU A 114 -15.67 14.86 8.92
N SER A 115 -16.46 14.73 9.99
CA SER A 115 -16.02 14.21 11.29
C SER A 115 -15.67 12.71 11.19
N GLN A 116 -14.71 12.25 11.99
CA GLN A 116 -14.15 10.88 12.02
C GLN A 116 -15.24 9.77 11.95
N TYR A 117 -16.37 9.95 12.66
CA TYR A 117 -17.50 8.99 12.64
C TYR A 117 -18.36 9.06 11.37
N SER A 118 -18.56 10.24 10.80
CA SER A 118 -19.31 10.41 9.55
C SER A 118 -18.50 9.94 8.33
N PHE A 119 -17.17 9.90 8.45
CA PHE A 119 -16.28 9.48 7.38
C PHE A 119 -16.40 7.99 7.07
N ALA A 120 -16.40 7.13 8.08
CA ALA A 120 -16.56 5.69 7.90
C ALA A 120 -17.90 5.35 7.21
N ILE A 121 -18.99 5.99 7.65
CA ILE A 121 -20.34 5.83 7.06
C ILE A 121 -20.38 6.35 5.62
N GLY A 122 -19.73 7.48 5.34
CA GLY A 122 -19.65 8.04 3.98
C GLY A 122 -18.89 7.16 2.99
N THR A 123 -17.98 6.29 3.47
CA THR A 123 -17.22 5.34 2.64
C THR A 123 -17.83 3.94 2.54
N LEU A 124 -18.96 3.68 3.22
CA LEU A 124 -19.70 2.41 3.14
C LEU A 124 -20.61 2.29 1.90
N GLY A 125 -20.83 3.41 1.19
CA GLY A 125 -21.73 3.51 0.03
C GLY A 125 -21.03 3.34 -1.31
#